data_AF-A0A537Q3G1-F1
#
_entry.id   AF-A0A537Q3G1-F1
#
_cell.length_a   1.000
_cell.length_b   1.000
_cell.length_c   1.000
_cell.angle_alpha   90.00
_cell.angle_beta   90.00
_cell.angle_gamma   90.00
#
_symmetry.space_group_name_H-M   'P 1'
#
loop_
_entity.id
_entity.type
_entity.pdbx_description
1 polymer ?
#
loop_
_entity_poly.entity_id
_entity_poly.type
_entity_poly.pdbx_seq_one_letter_code
_entity_poly.pdbx_strand_id
1 'polypeptide(L)'
;MASDHLGPHVKIRGDLVPAGHSFGLGFAVRTQAGIAPFLGSVGQFFWSGMGGTFFWIDPVEDLFAVFMSQAPGQRQYTRTLVRNLVYAALE
;
A
#
# COMPACT_ATOMS: atom_id res chain seq x y z
N MET A 1 2.73 -5.27 13.82
CA MET A 1 3.21 -5.20 12.41
C MET A 1 2.49 -4.11 11.63
N ALA A 2 1.15 -4.12 11.58
CA ALA A 2 0.31 -3.22 10.76
C ALA A 2 0.04 -1.81 11.32
N SER A 3 0.80 -1.35 12.32
CA SER A 3 0.64 -0.02 12.92
C SER A 3 1.84 0.85 12.58
N ASP A 4 1.72 2.16 12.73
CA ASP A 4 2.87 3.07 12.66
C ASP A 4 3.84 2.77 13.83
N HIS A 5 5.10 2.48 13.51
CA HIS A 5 6.18 2.29 14.50
C HIS A 5 7.30 3.33 14.34
N LEU A 6 7.13 4.33 13.48
CA LEU A 6 8.08 5.43 13.36
C LEU A 6 7.85 6.47 14.45
N GLY A 7 8.93 6.99 15.02
CA GLY A 7 8.84 8.11 15.95
C GLY A 7 8.40 9.41 15.25
N PRO A 8 7.76 10.36 15.96
CA PRO A 8 7.20 11.58 15.37
C PRO A 8 8.23 12.50 14.70
N HIS A 9 9.52 12.31 14.98
CA HIS A 9 10.63 13.08 14.40
C HIS A 9 11.27 12.41 13.19
N VAL A 10 10.89 11.17 12.88
CA VAL A 10 11.44 10.42 11.74
C VAL A 10 10.80 10.93 10.46
N LYS A 11 11.62 11.53 9.59
CA LYS A 11 11.18 12.01 8.28
C LYS A 11 11.38 10.91 7.24
N ILE A 12 10.29 10.48 6.61
CA ILE A 12 10.34 9.58 5.46
C ILE A 12 10.85 10.36 4.26
N ARG A 13 11.88 9.84 3.59
CA ARG A 13 12.44 10.38 2.35
C ARG A 13 12.48 9.28 1.29
N GLY A 14 12.25 9.65 0.04
CA GLY A 14 12.20 8.72 -1.09
C GLY A 14 10.78 8.30 -1.45
N ASP A 15 10.68 7.34 -2.35
CA ASP A 15 9.45 6.87 -3.00
C ASP A 15 8.96 5.50 -2.52
N LEU A 16 9.78 4.78 -1.74
CA LEU A 16 9.46 3.44 -1.24
C LEU A 16 8.26 3.43 -0.29
N VAL A 17 8.09 4.50 0.49
CA VAL A 17 6.91 4.72 1.34
C VAL A 17 6.15 5.92 0.77
N PRO A 18 5.01 5.71 0.09
CA PRO A 18 4.28 6.80 -0.55
C PRO A 18 3.77 7.83 0.44
N ALA A 19 3.52 9.05 -0.05
CA ALA A 19 2.89 10.10 0.76
C ALA A 19 1.58 9.60 1.43
N GLY A 20 1.32 10.07 2.65
CA GLY A 20 0.19 9.63 3.47
C GLY A 20 0.37 8.27 4.15
N HIS A 21 1.57 7.69 4.09
CA HIS A 21 1.94 6.46 4.80
C HIS A 21 3.07 6.71 5.79
N SER A 22 3.05 5.91 6.86
CA SER A 22 4.21 5.64 7.72
C SER A 22 4.73 4.22 7.48
N PHE A 23 5.56 3.71 8.38
CA PHE A 23 6.12 2.37 8.30
C PHE A 23 5.91 1.60 9.60
N GLY A 24 5.40 0.38 9.47
CA GLY A 24 5.27 -0.58 10.56
C GLY A 24 6.43 -1.55 10.61
N LEU A 25 6.23 -2.69 11.26
CA LEU A 25 7.23 -3.76 11.29
C LEU A 25 7.10 -4.59 10.00
N GLY A 26 7.72 -4.09 8.91
CA GLY A 26 7.84 -4.77 7.61
C GLY A 26 7.02 -4.20 6.46
N PHE A 27 6.11 -3.25 6.72
CA PHE A 27 5.12 -2.79 5.74
C PHE A 27 4.89 -1.29 5.79
N ALA A 28 4.54 -0.69 4.65
CA ALA A 28 4.00 0.67 4.63
C ALA A 28 2.58 0.66 5.21
N VAL A 29 2.26 1.60 6.09
CA VAL A 29 0.97 1.70 6.79
C VAL A 29 0.34 3.05 6.48
N ARG A 30 -0.88 3.07 5.96
CA ARG A 30 -1.58 4.31 5.61
C ARG A 30 -2.02 5.03 6.89
N THR A 31 -1.59 6.27 7.06
CA THR A 31 -1.92 7.10 8.24
C THR A 31 -2.80 8.29 7.90
N GLN A 32 -2.95 8.62 6.61
CA GLN A 32 -3.74 9.77 6.15
C GLN A 32 -4.70 9.40 5.02
N ALA A 33 -5.94 9.90 5.11
CA ALA A 33 -6.93 9.84 4.04
C ALA A 33 -6.63 10.90 2.96
N GLY A 34 -6.98 10.61 1.70
CA GLY A 34 -6.91 11.59 0.60
C GLY A 34 -5.52 11.96 0.04
N ILE A 35 -4.41 11.58 0.71
CA ILE A 35 -3.05 11.94 0.25
C ILE A 35 -2.48 10.94 -0.77
N ALA A 36 -2.71 9.64 -0.56
CA ALA A 36 -2.21 8.62 -1.48
C ALA A 36 -2.98 8.63 -2.81
N PRO A 37 -2.32 8.42 -3.96
CA PRO A 37 -2.94 8.48 -5.30
C PRO A 37 -3.78 7.23 -5.65
N PHE A 38 -4.15 6.43 -4.66
CA PHE A 38 -4.88 5.18 -4.82
C PHE A 38 -5.86 4.98 -3.65
N LEU A 39 -6.89 4.17 -3.91
CA LEU A 39 -7.95 3.87 -2.95
C LEU A 39 -7.41 3.03 -1.77
N GLY A 40 -8.09 3.18 -0.63
CA GLY A 40 -7.82 2.43 0.60
C GLY A 40 -8.01 3.26 1.87
N SER A 41 -8.15 2.56 2.99
CA SER A 41 -8.49 3.15 4.28
C SER A 41 -7.27 3.46 5.14
N VAL A 42 -7.42 4.38 6.09
CA VAL A 42 -6.40 4.58 7.14
C VAL A 42 -6.26 3.27 7.92
N GLY A 43 -5.03 2.81 8.13
CA GLY A 43 -4.71 1.50 8.69
C GLY A 43 -4.47 0.40 7.65
N GLN A 44 -4.78 0.63 6.36
CA GLN A 44 -4.36 -0.25 5.27
C GLN A 44 -2.84 -0.37 5.27
N PHE A 45 -2.32 -1.57 5.03
CA PHE A 45 -0.89 -1.80 4.93
C PHE A 45 -0.53 -2.70 3.75
N PHE A 46 0.67 -2.48 3.20
CA PHE A 46 1.11 -3.15 1.99
C PHE A 46 2.63 -3.23 1.88
N TRP A 47 3.10 -4.12 1.01
CA TRP A 47 4.46 -4.08 0.47
C TRP A 47 4.51 -4.68 -0.93
N SER A 48 5.68 -4.66 -1.56
CA SER A 48 5.82 -5.08 -2.95
C SER A 48 7.20 -5.64 -3.27
N GLY A 49 7.25 -6.54 -4.25
CA GLY A 49 8.49 -7.11 -4.78
C GLY A 49 8.88 -6.50 -6.13
N MET A 50 10.18 -6.36 -6.37
CA MET A 50 10.73 -5.71 -7.57
C MET A 50 10.29 -6.41 -8.89
N GLY A 51 10.04 -7.73 -8.86
CA GLY A 51 9.56 -8.50 -10.01
C GLY A 51 8.11 -8.22 -10.44
N GLY A 52 7.36 -7.42 -9.68
CA GLY A 52 5.96 -7.08 -9.98
C GLY A 52 4.95 -7.67 -9.00
N THR A 53 5.38 -8.46 -8.02
CA THR A 53 4.52 -8.95 -6.94
C THR A 53 4.10 -7.82 -6.00
N PHE A 54 2.89 -7.93 -5.46
CA PHE A 54 2.27 -6.90 -4.64
C PHE A 54 1.17 -7.51 -3.79
N PHE A 55 1.04 -7.07 -2.54
CA PHE A 55 -0.11 -7.43 -1.72
C PHE A 55 -0.54 -6.22 -0.91
N TRP A 56 -1.79 -6.22 -0.44
CA TRP A 56 -2.26 -5.25 0.55
C TRP A 56 -3.36 -5.87 1.40
N ILE A 57 -3.53 -5.30 2.59
CA ILE A 57 -4.54 -5.69 3.56
C ILE A 57 -5.22 -4.41 4.02
N ASP A 58 -6.54 -4.39 3.97
CA ASP A 58 -7.39 -3.29 4.43
C ASP A 58 -8.39 -3.83 5.45
N PRO A 59 -8.10 -3.73 6.76
CA PRO A 59 -8.98 -4.25 7.80
C PRO A 59 -10.33 -3.53 7.88
N VAL A 60 -10.45 -2.31 7.34
CA VAL A 60 -11.72 -1.56 7.36
C VAL A 60 -12.71 -2.16 6.37
N GLU A 61 -12.22 -2.63 5.23
CA GLU A 61 -13.01 -3.24 4.16
C GLU A 61 -13.07 -4.77 4.26
N ASP A 62 -12.58 -5.37 5.35
CA ASP A 62 -12.38 -6.82 5.50
C ASP A 62 -11.68 -7.48 4.29
N LEU A 63 -10.67 -6.79 3.74
CA LEU A 63 -10.04 -7.13 2.47
C LEU A 63 -8.57 -7.53 2.66
N PHE A 64 -8.17 -8.63 2.02
CA PHE A 64 -6.78 -8.87 1.66
C PHE A 64 -6.66 -9.28 0.20
N ALA A 65 -5.59 -8.86 -0.46
CA ALA A 65 -5.33 -9.22 -1.84
C ALA A 65 -3.85 -9.45 -2.09
N VAL A 66 -3.56 -10.42 -2.96
CA VAL A 66 -2.22 -10.73 -3.45
C VAL A 66 -2.27 -10.75 -4.98
N PHE A 67 -1.39 -9.96 -5.59
CA PHE A 67 -1.19 -9.92 -7.02
C PHE A 67 0.23 -10.40 -7.36
N MET A 68 0.31 -11.42 -8.21
CA MET A 68 1.58 -12.00 -8.63
C MET A 68 1.76 -11.80 -10.14
N SER A 69 2.83 -11.12 -10.51
CA SER A 69 3.26 -10.96 -11.90
C SER A 69 4.78 -11.07 -12.02
N GLN A 70 5.26 -11.32 -13.23
CA GLN A 70 6.68 -11.33 -13.60
C GLN A 70 6.96 -10.19 -14.58
N ALA A 71 6.58 -8.96 -14.20
CA ALA A 71 6.59 -7.78 -15.05
C ALA A 71 7.25 -6.59 -14.34
N PRO A 72 8.58 -6.63 -14.09
CA PRO A 72 9.28 -5.58 -13.35
C PRO A 72 9.11 -4.19 -13.99
N GLY A 73 9.10 -4.10 -15.33
CA GLY A 73 8.94 -2.83 -16.06
C GLY A 73 7.57 -2.17 -15.91
N GLN A 74 6.51 -2.95 -15.65
CA GLN A 74 5.13 -2.46 -15.54
C GLN A 74 4.64 -2.38 -14.10
N ARG A 75 5.48 -2.73 -13.12
CA ARG A 75 5.09 -2.93 -11.72
C ARG A 75 4.31 -1.77 -11.12
N GLN A 76 4.70 -0.52 -11.35
CA GLN A 76 4.03 0.63 -10.74
C GLN A 76 2.63 0.85 -11.34
N TYR A 77 2.50 0.75 -12.66
CA TYR A 77 1.22 0.88 -13.35
C TYR A 77 0.24 -0.19 -12.88
N THR A 78 0.66 -1.47 -12.93
CA THR A 78 -0.24 -2.59 -12.61
C THR A 78 -0.65 -2.61 -11.15
N ARG A 79 0.23 -2.24 -10.21
CA ARG A 79 -0.11 -2.15 -8.77
C ARG A 79 -1.27 -1.19 -8.51
N THR A 80 -1.20 0.02 -9.07
CA THR A 80 -2.25 1.02 -8.91
C THR A 80 -3.53 0.60 -9.62
N LEU A 81 -3.42 0.11 -10.86
CA LEU A 81 -4.57 -0.32 -11.65
C LEU A 81 -5.34 -1.45 -10.96
N VAL A 82 -4.67 -2.55 -10.62
CA VAL A 82 -5.31 -3.72 -10.00
C VAL A 82 -5.94 -3.34 -8.66
N ARG A 83 -5.24 -2.56 -7.83
CA ARG A 83 -5.79 -2.08 -6.56
C ARG A 83 -7.08 -1.30 -6.78
N ASN A 84 -7.08 -0.30 -7.65
CA ASN A 84 -8.25 0.53 -7.90
C ASN A 84 -9.43 -0.29 -8.45
N LEU A 85 -9.16 -1.27 -9.33
CA LEU A 85 -10.20 -2.16 -9.84
C LEU A 85 -10.80 -3.04 -8.74
N VAL A 86 -9.99 -3.54 -7.79
CA VAL A 86 -10.51 -4.31 -6.65
C VAL A 86 -11.39 -3.45 -5.76
N TYR A 87 -10.94 -2.24 -5.38
CA TYR A 87 -11.76 -1.35 -4.55
C TYR A 87 -13.05 -0.91 -5.26
N ALA A 88 -13.02 -0.72 -6.58
CA ALA A 88 -14.22 -0.39 -7.36
C ALA A 88 -15.22 -1.54 -7.47
N ALA A 89 -14.82 -2.77 -7.11
CA ALA A 89 -15.65 -3.96 -7.12
C ALA A 89 -16.17 -4.36 -5.73
N LEU A 90 -15.84 -3.61 -4.69
CA LEU A 90 -16.42 -3.79 -3.35
C LEU A 90 -17.85 -3.22 -3.33
N GLU A 91 -18.74 -3.84 -2.56
CA GLU A 91 -20.15 -3.44 -2.38
C GLU A 91 -20.33 -2.41 -1.27
#